data_AF-D5KU23-F1
#
_entry.id   AF-D5KU23-F1
#
_cell.length_a   1.000
_cell.length_b   1.000
_cell.length_c   1.000
_cell.angle_alpha   90.00
_cell.angle_beta   90.00
_cell.angle_gamma   90.00
#
_symmetry.space_group_name_H-M   'P 1'
#
loop_
_entity.id
_entity.type
_entity.pdbx_description
1 polymer ?
#
loop_
_entity_poly.entity_id
_entity_poly.type
_entity_poly.pdbx_seq_one_letter_code
_entity_poly.pdbx_strand_id
1 'polypeptide(L)'
;MQIRTCKCRYLWLTKYDCFANISSWSQRTVVQMTSIYSLFILANLAIEHDIYSIPAGIMTSEIAELFFMIFFFVEIMLYLISYGPRMYFRDKFDYLDIILILVTIAWHILDTNHSSMSFREKGAFRVVRVTLMICRMKFAYLVISSQKIQEINTALIDNSLTKVCDLLLNARDEVKNQNLILDLDYCLNVIASKANYTIREKPKMIKTEDSSSSLDKISISNNKLSTEEIKLNIQKALENYDIADDLNLNEQTVKILEQAQDFEFDIFKLHKETNGNEMITLATYLTHKHDLFVKLAIEPNTFSKFIRYIQNGYNDVAYHNKIHGMDVGRLAYYYGTSCELLQKADLSDLELFCLILGGAIHDFEHLGWNNAYLIETQHEWAITYNDISVCENHHVAAAFEVMKNRQGCNIFEHTSHEEFKKLRKKITKMVIATDMALHFEYLEKFKTFLTQKEINYNEDNKTFLMCMTLHISDLTNPAKQWYESYKWSCLVYEEFFVQGDKEKELFLPIGPLNNRDTINMADSQVGFISFIIQPTFEAFVEFLPKVRRNVDQLLNNKEKWRSLIEECKEIKNEGNDLIKLYNQLDSTQKDVLISNIDCDQIINDCKSDHHCENLKNEVRSSEINSKEE
;
A
#
# COMPACT_ATOMS: atom_id res chain seq x y z
N MET A 1 -41.40 -2.13 -21.62
CA MET A 1 -41.50 -3.25 -20.66
C MET A 1 -40.11 -3.59 -20.13
N GLN A 2 -39.53 -2.77 -19.25
CA GLN A 2 -38.36 -3.14 -18.40
C GLN A 2 -38.07 -2.12 -17.28
N ILE A 3 -39.09 -1.35 -16.87
CA ILE A 3 -39.10 -0.64 -15.58
C ILE A 3 -39.62 -1.65 -14.56
N ARG A 4 -38.77 -2.56 -14.06
CA ARG A 4 -39.07 -3.40 -12.88
C ARG A 4 -37.88 -4.08 -12.20
N THR A 5 -36.63 -3.87 -12.63
CA THR A 5 -35.46 -4.57 -12.04
C THR A 5 -34.58 -3.71 -11.12
N CYS A 6 -34.79 -2.40 -11.01
CA CYS A 6 -33.96 -1.51 -10.15
C CYS A 6 -34.33 -1.48 -8.66
N LYS A 7 -35.41 -2.13 -8.22
CA LYS A 7 -35.78 -2.17 -6.77
C LYS A 7 -35.10 -3.31 -5.98
N CYS A 8 -34.33 -4.18 -6.63
CA CYS A 8 -33.68 -5.33 -6.00
C CYS A 8 -32.21 -5.12 -5.60
N ARG A 9 -31.54 -4.05 -6.04
CA ARG A 9 -30.10 -3.82 -5.75
C ARG A 9 -29.82 -3.11 -4.42
N TYR A 10 -30.76 -2.28 -3.95
CA TYR A 10 -30.61 -1.58 -2.66
C TYR A 10 -30.87 -2.48 -1.43
N LEU A 11 -31.59 -3.60 -1.62
CA LEU A 11 -31.73 -4.69 -0.63
C LEU A 11 -30.55 -5.67 -0.63
N TRP A 12 -29.56 -5.46 -1.51
CA TRP A 12 -28.41 -6.35 -1.69
C TRP A 12 -27.20 -5.93 -0.84
N LEU A 13 -27.04 -4.63 -0.58
CA LEU A 13 -25.91 -4.10 0.21
C LEU A 13 -26.09 -4.26 1.72
N THR A 14 -27.31 -4.27 2.25
CA THR A 14 -27.56 -4.60 3.68
C THR A 14 -27.49 -6.10 3.98
N LYS A 15 -27.43 -6.95 2.96
CA LYS A 15 -27.25 -8.40 3.10
C LYS A 15 -25.77 -8.80 3.30
N TYR A 16 -24.81 -8.03 2.77
CA TYR A 16 -23.39 -8.41 2.80
C TYR A 16 -22.77 -8.43 4.21
N ASP A 17 -23.17 -7.53 5.12
CA ASP A 17 -22.69 -7.57 6.52
C ASP A 17 -23.25 -8.76 7.32
N CYS A 18 -24.47 -9.20 7.00
CA CYS A 18 -25.01 -10.46 7.51
C CYS A 18 -24.31 -11.67 6.89
N PHE A 19 -24.02 -11.66 5.59
CA PHE A 19 -23.39 -12.78 4.88
C PHE A 19 -21.91 -12.97 5.21
N ALA A 20 -21.15 -11.90 5.49
CA ALA A 20 -19.76 -11.99 5.93
C ALA A 20 -19.64 -12.70 7.29
N ASN A 21 -20.51 -12.36 8.26
CA ASN A 21 -20.58 -13.04 9.55
C ASN A 21 -21.14 -14.47 9.45
N ILE A 22 -22.12 -14.71 8.57
CA ILE A 22 -22.62 -16.05 8.26
C ILE A 22 -21.53 -16.91 7.61
N SER A 23 -20.64 -16.33 6.77
CA SER A 23 -19.60 -17.08 6.06
C SER A 23 -18.50 -17.64 6.97
N SER A 24 -18.09 -16.90 8.01
CA SER A 24 -17.07 -17.37 8.96
C SER A 24 -17.64 -18.43 9.92
N TRP A 25 -18.90 -18.26 10.32
CA TRP A 25 -19.61 -19.22 11.16
C TRP A 25 -19.95 -20.49 10.37
N SER A 26 -20.46 -20.36 9.14
CA SER A 26 -20.77 -21.48 8.26
C SER A 26 -19.53 -22.30 7.93
N GLN A 27 -18.39 -21.67 7.64
CA GLN A 27 -17.15 -22.39 7.37
C GLN A 27 -16.67 -23.22 8.57
N ARG A 28 -16.74 -22.67 9.80
CA ARG A 28 -16.39 -23.42 11.02
C ARG A 28 -17.37 -24.55 11.31
N THR A 29 -18.68 -24.31 11.17
CA THR A 29 -19.71 -25.33 11.36
C THR A 29 -19.61 -26.44 10.31
N VAL A 30 -19.30 -26.12 9.05
CA VAL A 30 -19.12 -27.10 7.98
C VAL A 30 -17.90 -27.98 8.24
N VAL A 31 -16.78 -27.40 8.69
CA VAL A 31 -15.57 -28.15 9.09
C VAL A 31 -15.87 -29.10 10.25
N GLN A 32 -16.61 -28.63 11.27
CA GLN A 32 -17.02 -29.44 12.42
C GLN A 32 -17.96 -30.57 12.01
N MET A 33 -19.02 -30.29 11.25
CA MET A 33 -19.98 -31.29 10.79
C MET A 33 -19.36 -32.30 9.83
N THR A 34 -18.43 -31.88 8.98
CA THR A 34 -17.65 -32.78 8.11
C THR A 34 -16.77 -33.72 8.93
N SER A 35 -16.14 -33.21 9.99
CA SER A 35 -15.31 -34.02 10.88
C SER A 35 -16.15 -35.04 11.67
N ILE A 36 -17.31 -34.61 12.18
CA ILE A 36 -18.27 -35.49 12.88
C ILE A 36 -18.81 -36.55 11.92
N TYR A 37 -19.21 -36.17 10.70
CA TYR A 37 -19.71 -37.12 9.70
C TYR A 37 -18.65 -38.14 9.28
N SER A 38 -17.40 -37.71 9.13
CA SER A 38 -16.28 -38.59 8.82
C SER A 38 -16.01 -39.60 9.95
N LEU A 39 -16.05 -39.15 11.20
CA LEU A 39 -15.92 -40.03 12.37
C LEU A 39 -17.09 -41.00 12.48
N PHE A 40 -18.31 -40.55 12.17
CA PHE A 40 -19.50 -41.40 12.14
C PHE A 40 -19.40 -42.49 11.07
N ILE A 41 -18.96 -42.16 9.85
CA ILE A 41 -18.69 -43.15 8.79
C ILE A 41 -17.62 -44.15 9.26
N LEU A 42 -16.52 -43.67 9.83
CA LEU A 42 -15.44 -44.54 10.30
C LEU A 42 -15.89 -45.47 11.44
N ALA A 43 -16.72 -44.97 12.37
CA ALA A 43 -17.31 -45.78 13.44
C ALA A 43 -18.28 -46.83 12.87
N ASN A 44 -19.12 -46.48 11.91
CA ASN A 44 -20.03 -47.43 11.26
C ASN A 44 -19.29 -48.48 10.43
N LEU A 45 -18.16 -48.13 9.81
CA LEU A 45 -17.29 -49.09 9.12
C LEU A 45 -16.53 -49.99 10.12
N ALA A 46 -16.13 -49.46 11.27
CA ALA A 46 -15.40 -50.22 12.30
C ALA A 46 -16.29 -51.21 13.06
N ILE A 47 -17.57 -50.87 13.25
CA ILE A 47 -18.56 -51.65 14.02
C ILE A 47 -19.55 -52.35 13.06
N GLU A 48 -19.17 -52.48 11.78
CA GLU A 48 -19.97 -53.07 10.69
C GLU A 48 -20.36 -54.54 10.97
N HIS A 49 -19.74 -55.23 11.92
CA HIS A 49 -20.13 -56.60 12.25
C HIS A 49 -21.12 -56.70 13.43
N ASP A 50 -21.16 -55.71 14.32
CA ASP A 50 -21.97 -55.73 15.54
C ASP A 50 -23.30 -54.97 15.40
N ILE A 51 -23.32 -53.84 14.67
CA ILE A 51 -24.53 -53.03 14.42
C ILE A 51 -25.59 -53.82 13.63
N TYR A 52 -25.16 -54.80 12.83
CA TYR A 52 -26.01 -55.61 11.95
C TYR A 52 -26.74 -56.75 12.63
N SER A 53 -26.38 -57.03 13.88
CA SER A 53 -27.07 -58.04 14.69
C SER A 53 -28.39 -57.51 15.29
N ILE A 54 -28.65 -56.20 15.21
CA ILE A 54 -29.81 -55.55 15.83
C ILE A 54 -30.52 -54.64 14.80
N PRO A 55 -31.77 -54.95 14.40
CA PRO A 55 -32.53 -54.18 13.40
C PRO A 55 -32.65 -52.68 13.73
N ALA A 56 -32.72 -52.33 15.02
CA ALA A 56 -32.79 -50.94 15.46
C ALA A 56 -31.50 -50.15 15.16
N GLY A 57 -30.32 -50.79 15.14
CA GLY A 57 -29.04 -50.15 14.84
C GLY A 57 -28.86 -49.77 13.37
N ILE A 58 -29.45 -50.57 12.47
CA ILE A 58 -29.45 -50.29 11.02
C ILE A 58 -30.31 -49.04 10.74
N MET A 59 -31.52 -49.01 11.29
CA MET A 59 -32.45 -47.89 11.11
C MET A 59 -31.89 -46.57 11.67
N THR A 60 -31.24 -46.59 12.83
CA THR A 60 -30.63 -45.37 13.40
C THR A 60 -29.46 -44.86 12.56
N SER A 61 -28.64 -45.75 12.02
CA SER A 61 -27.54 -45.38 11.12
C SER A 61 -28.06 -44.73 9.84
N GLU A 62 -29.10 -45.28 9.22
CA GLU A 62 -29.69 -44.76 7.99
C GLU A 62 -30.32 -43.37 8.18
N ILE A 63 -31.03 -43.16 9.29
CA ILE A 63 -31.62 -41.86 9.64
C ILE A 63 -30.52 -40.80 9.88
N ALA A 64 -29.45 -41.18 10.60
CA ALA A 64 -28.33 -40.27 10.84
C ALA A 64 -27.60 -39.92 9.54
N GLU A 65 -27.39 -40.88 8.62
CA GLU A 65 -26.82 -40.62 7.30
C GLU A 65 -27.68 -39.62 6.52
N LEU A 66 -28.99 -39.86 6.42
CA LEU A 66 -29.91 -38.97 5.72
C LEU A 66 -29.88 -37.54 6.30
N PHE A 67 -29.79 -37.41 7.63
CA PHE A 67 -29.66 -36.11 8.29
C PHE A 67 -28.42 -35.34 7.81
N PHE A 68 -27.25 -36.00 7.77
CA PHE A 68 -26.03 -35.37 7.25
C PHE A 68 -26.16 -35.03 5.76
N MET A 69 -26.79 -35.89 4.94
CA MET A 69 -27.01 -35.62 3.52
C MET A 69 -27.83 -34.34 3.30
N ILE A 70 -28.92 -34.21 4.05
CA ILE A 70 -29.80 -33.05 3.99
C ILE A 70 -29.03 -31.80 4.45
N PHE A 71 -28.24 -31.90 5.52
CA PHE A 71 -27.43 -30.79 6.00
C PHE A 71 -26.45 -30.26 4.93
N PHE A 72 -25.69 -31.15 4.28
CA PHE A 72 -24.76 -30.74 3.23
C PHE A 72 -25.46 -30.25 1.96
N PHE A 73 -26.61 -30.84 1.62
CA PHE A 73 -27.42 -30.32 0.52
C PHE A 73 -27.88 -28.87 0.80
N VAL A 74 -28.34 -28.59 2.02
CA VAL A 74 -28.73 -27.24 2.45
C VAL A 74 -27.53 -26.29 2.40
N GLU A 75 -26.35 -26.71 2.84
CA GLU A 75 -25.12 -25.90 2.76
C GLU A 75 -24.79 -25.48 1.33
N ILE A 76 -24.81 -26.42 0.40
CA ILE A 76 -24.57 -26.15 -1.02
C ILE A 76 -25.64 -25.21 -1.59
N MET A 77 -26.91 -25.44 -1.26
CA MET A 77 -27.99 -24.55 -1.69
C MET A 77 -27.80 -23.13 -1.14
N LEU A 78 -27.40 -22.98 0.12
CA LEU A 78 -27.09 -21.68 0.70
C LEU A 78 -25.90 -21.02 0.00
N TYR A 79 -24.86 -21.77 -0.34
CA TYR A 79 -23.71 -21.25 -1.07
C TYR A 79 -24.10 -20.78 -2.48
N LEU A 80 -24.85 -21.59 -3.22
CA LEU A 80 -25.35 -21.26 -4.57
C LEU A 80 -26.27 -20.03 -4.55
N ILE A 81 -27.11 -19.90 -3.52
CA ILE A 81 -27.98 -18.73 -3.34
C ILE A 81 -27.16 -17.47 -2.99
N SER A 82 -26.09 -17.63 -2.20
CA SER A 82 -25.29 -16.50 -1.71
C SER A 82 -24.32 -15.96 -2.75
N TYR A 83 -23.59 -16.84 -3.44
CA TYR A 83 -22.48 -16.48 -4.34
C TYR A 83 -22.76 -16.77 -5.82
N GLY A 84 -23.87 -17.44 -6.11
CA GLY A 84 -24.25 -17.82 -7.46
C GLY A 84 -23.52 -19.08 -7.98
N PRO A 85 -24.11 -19.76 -9.00
CA PRO A 85 -23.56 -21.01 -9.54
C PRO A 85 -22.19 -20.85 -10.19
N ARG A 86 -21.90 -19.68 -10.76
CA ARG A 86 -20.62 -19.42 -11.46
C ARG A 86 -19.41 -19.45 -10.53
N MET A 87 -19.59 -19.02 -9.28
CA MET A 87 -18.53 -19.06 -8.26
C MET A 87 -18.39 -20.45 -7.65
N TYR A 88 -19.51 -21.13 -7.37
CA TYR A 88 -19.50 -22.48 -6.81
C TYR A 88 -18.87 -23.51 -7.75
N PHE A 89 -19.22 -23.50 -9.04
CA PHE A 89 -18.68 -24.45 -10.01
C PHE A 89 -17.30 -24.06 -10.57
N ARG A 90 -16.58 -23.13 -9.93
CA ARG A 90 -15.21 -22.80 -10.30
C ARG A 90 -14.26 -23.96 -10.01
N ASP A 91 -14.53 -24.74 -8.95
CA ASP A 91 -13.82 -25.98 -8.64
C ASP A 91 -14.56 -27.18 -9.25
N LYS A 92 -13.81 -28.04 -9.94
CA LYS A 92 -14.34 -29.27 -10.56
C LYS A 92 -14.75 -30.31 -9.52
N PHE A 93 -14.22 -30.26 -8.30
CA PHE A 93 -14.59 -31.17 -7.21
C PHE A 93 -15.96 -30.86 -6.62
N ASP A 94 -16.36 -29.58 -6.60
CA ASP A 94 -17.68 -29.14 -6.13
C ASP A 94 -18.81 -29.65 -7.06
N TYR A 95 -18.51 -29.79 -8.36
CA TYR A 95 -19.40 -30.42 -9.33
C TYR A 95 -19.67 -31.90 -9.00
N LEU A 96 -18.62 -32.63 -8.62
CA LEU A 96 -18.70 -34.05 -8.30
C LEU A 96 -19.40 -34.30 -6.94
N ASP A 97 -19.22 -33.41 -5.96
CA ASP A 97 -19.85 -33.49 -4.63
C ASP A 97 -21.38 -33.30 -4.71
N ILE A 98 -21.85 -32.32 -5.50
CA ILE A 98 -23.29 -32.15 -5.77
C ILE A 98 -23.90 -33.40 -6.39
N ILE A 99 -23.25 -33.97 -7.41
CA ILE A 99 -23.75 -35.16 -8.09
C ILE A 99 -23.84 -36.32 -7.10
N LEU A 100 -22.83 -36.49 -6.25
CA LEU A 100 -22.78 -37.58 -5.29
C LEU A 100 -23.85 -37.43 -4.19
N ILE A 101 -24.11 -36.22 -3.71
CA ILE A 101 -25.20 -35.92 -2.77
C ILE A 101 -26.57 -36.21 -3.39
N LEU A 102 -26.79 -35.75 -4.62
CA LEU A 102 -28.07 -35.94 -5.32
C LEU A 102 -28.32 -37.42 -5.62
N VAL A 103 -27.31 -38.17 -6.08
CA VAL A 103 -27.41 -39.62 -6.32
C VAL A 103 -27.70 -40.36 -5.02
N THR A 104 -27.06 -39.99 -3.92
CA THR A 104 -27.26 -40.64 -2.60
C THR A 104 -28.66 -40.34 -2.04
N ILE A 105 -29.15 -39.10 -2.14
CA ILE A 105 -30.51 -38.72 -1.72
C ILE A 105 -31.56 -39.38 -2.61
N ALA A 106 -31.38 -39.36 -3.93
CA ALA A 106 -32.28 -40.02 -4.87
C ALA A 106 -32.37 -41.52 -4.59
N TRP A 107 -31.25 -42.18 -4.29
CA TRP A 107 -31.25 -43.59 -3.90
C TRP A 107 -32.01 -43.82 -2.60
N HIS A 108 -31.78 -43.02 -1.56
CA HIS A 108 -32.47 -43.18 -0.27
C HIS A 108 -33.99 -42.96 -0.38
N ILE A 109 -34.44 -42.17 -1.36
CA ILE A 109 -35.87 -41.96 -1.66
C ILE A 109 -36.43 -43.08 -2.55
N LEU A 110 -35.63 -43.62 -3.48
CA LEU A 110 -36.04 -44.64 -4.46
C LEU A 110 -35.92 -46.09 -3.95
N ASP A 111 -35.15 -46.35 -2.89
CA ASP A 111 -35.01 -47.65 -2.21
C ASP A 111 -36.26 -48.00 -1.37
N THR A 112 -37.45 -47.80 -1.97
CA THR A 112 -38.75 -48.26 -1.45
C THR A 112 -39.07 -49.70 -1.86
N ASN A 113 -38.22 -50.33 -2.67
CA ASN A 113 -38.37 -51.72 -3.11
C ASN A 113 -37.00 -52.44 -3.07
N HIS A 114 -36.61 -52.84 -1.86
CA HIS A 114 -35.47 -53.70 -1.53
C HIS A 114 -34.83 -54.43 -2.73
N SER A 115 -33.82 -53.83 -3.37
CA SER A 115 -32.89 -54.59 -4.21
C SER A 115 -31.58 -53.86 -4.53
N SER A 116 -30.50 -54.53 -4.10
CA SER A 116 -29.26 -54.75 -4.87
C SER A 116 -28.12 -53.73 -4.84
N MET A 117 -27.87 -53.08 -3.70
CA MET A 117 -26.48 -52.67 -3.41
C MET A 117 -26.09 -53.09 -2.00
N SER A 118 -25.08 -53.95 -1.90
CA SER A 118 -24.52 -54.40 -0.63
C SER A 118 -24.01 -53.19 0.17
N PHE A 119 -24.08 -53.26 1.49
CA PHE A 119 -23.60 -52.16 2.34
C PHE A 119 -22.13 -51.81 2.07
N ARG A 120 -21.32 -52.77 1.59
CA ARG A 120 -19.96 -52.56 1.08
C ARG A 120 -19.89 -51.60 -0.10
N GLU A 121 -20.82 -51.69 -1.04
CA GLU A 121 -20.90 -50.78 -2.19
C GLU A 121 -21.38 -49.39 -1.75
N LYS A 122 -22.35 -49.32 -0.81
CA LYS A 122 -22.71 -48.05 -0.13
C LYS A 122 -21.51 -47.47 0.65
N GLY A 123 -20.64 -48.33 1.20
CA GLY A 123 -19.38 -47.99 1.89
C GLY A 123 -18.35 -47.33 0.97
N ALA A 124 -18.25 -47.79 -0.28
CA ALA A 124 -17.33 -47.22 -1.26
C ALA A 124 -17.68 -45.76 -1.60
N PHE A 125 -18.96 -45.45 -1.82
CA PHE A 125 -19.41 -44.07 -2.04
C PHE A 125 -19.16 -43.17 -0.81
N ARG A 126 -19.31 -43.73 0.40
CA ARG A 126 -19.00 -43.04 1.66
C ARG A 126 -17.52 -42.70 1.78
N VAL A 127 -16.63 -43.62 1.43
CA VAL A 127 -15.17 -43.39 1.43
C VAL A 127 -14.75 -42.38 0.36
N VAL A 128 -15.30 -42.48 -0.86
CA VAL A 128 -15.04 -41.51 -1.93
C VAL A 128 -15.49 -40.11 -1.50
N ARG A 129 -16.65 -39.99 -0.85
CA ARG A 129 -17.14 -38.72 -0.33
C ARG A 129 -16.28 -38.15 0.78
N VAL A 130 -15.90 -38.96 1.78
CA VAL A 130 -14.99 -38.52 2.84
C VAL A 130 -13.68 -38.05 2.23
N THR A 131 -13.18 -38.72 1.20
CA THR A 131 -11.97 -38.32 0.46
C THR A 131 -12.14 -36.96 -0.22
N LEU A 132 -13.27 -36.72 -0.90
CA LEU A 132 -13.57 -35.44 -1.55
C LEU A 132 -13.78 -34.31 -0.53
N MET A 133 -14.47 -34.59 0.57
CA MET A 133 -14.66 -33.62 1.66
C MET A 133 -13.33 -33.30 2.36
N ILE A 134 -12.43 -34.27 2.52
CA ILE A 134 -11.05 -34.04 2.99
C ILE A 134 -10.26 -33.17 2.00
N CYS A 135 -10.46 -33.34 0.69
CA CYS A 135 -9.88 -32.46 -0.32
C CYS A 135 -10.44 -31.02 -0.24
N ARG A 136 -11.75 -30.84 -0.02
CA ARG A 136 -12.36 -29.52 0.26
C ARG A 136 -11.85 -28.92 1.57
N MET A 137 -11.67 -29.75 2.60
CA MET A 137 -11.03 -29.36 3.87
C MET A 137 -9.57 -28.99 3.67
N LYS A 138 -8.82 -29.58 2.73
CA LYS A 138 -7.45 -29.12 2.40
C LYS A 138 -7.45 -27.71 1.83
N PHE A 139 -8.44 -27.31 1.04
CA PHE A 139 -8.56 -25.94 0.51
C PHE A 139 -8.99 -24.94 1.60
N ALA A 140 -10.00 -25.27 2.41
CA ALA A 140 -10.42 -24.45 3.55
C ALA A 140 -9.35 -24.40 4.66
N TYR A 141 -8.64 -25.51 4.89
CA TYR A 141 -7.44 -25.57 5.73
C TYR A 141 -6.32 -24.79 5.09
N LEU A 142 -6.16 -24.73 3.75
CA LEU A 142 -5.14 -23.87 3.13
C LEU A 142 -5.44 -22.38 3.35
N VAL A 143 -6.72 -21.98 3.36
CA VAL A 143 -7.17 -20.60 3.67
C VAL A 143 -7.12 -20.28 5.17
N ILE A 144 -7.41 -21.24 6.05
CA ILE A 144 -7.22 -21.08 7.51
C ILE A 144 -5.73 -21.24 7.88
N SER A 145 -4.98 -22.01 7.10
CA SER A 145 -3.54 -22.17 7.24
C SER A 145 -2.80 -21.02 6.63
N SER A 146 -3.32 -20.23 5.68
CA SER A 146 -2.69 -18.97 5.28
C SER A 146 -2.77 -17.95 6.42
N GLN A 147 -3.81 -18.02 7.26
CA GLN A 147 -3.88 -17.30 8.54
C GLN A 147 -2.94 -17.90 9.63
N LYS A 148 -2.67 -19.22 9.62
CA LYS A 148 -1.65 -19.86 10.50
C LYS A 148 -0.23 -19.89 9.93
N ILE A 149 -0.01 -19.61 8.65
CA ILE A 149 1.30 -19.54 7.99
C ILE A 149 2.01 -18.25 8.41
N GLN A 150 1.26 -17.27 8.90
CA GLN A 150 1.79 -16.17 9.69
C GLN A 150 2.39 -16.61 11.04
N GLU A 151 2.01 -17.78 11.59
CA GLU A 151 2.61 -18.37 12.80
C GLU A 151 3.63 -19.50 12.51
N ILE A 152 3.51 -20.22 11.37
CA ILE A 152 4.42 -21.33 10.98
C ILE A 152 5.70 -20.85 10.29
N ASN A 153 5.73 -19.63 9.73
CA ASN A 153 6.99 -19.04 9.20
C ASN A 153 8.09 -18.88 10.27
N THR A 154 7.76 -19.08 11.55
CA THR A 154 8.70 -19.11 12.67
C THR A 154 9.25 -20.52 12.98
N ALA A 155 8.66 -21.61 12.47
CA ALA A 155 9.01 -22.99 12.88
C ALA A 155 9.68 -23.85 11.79
N LEU A 156 9.64 -23.45 10.50
CA LEU A 156 10.31 -24.20 9.41
C LEU A 156 11.81 -23.88 9.28
N ILE A 157 12.27 -22.82 9.94
CA ILE A 157 13.66 -22.37 9.94
C ILE A 157 14.55 -23.34 10.74
N ASP A 158 14.02 -24.06 11.74
CA ASP A 158 14.86 -24.85 12.66
C ASP A 158 15.38 -26.18 12.07
N ASN A 159 14.57 -26.91 11.30
CA ASN A 159 14.92 -28.27 10.89
C ASN A 159 15.88 -28.34 9.67
N SER A 160 16.00 -27.25 8.93
CA SER A 160 16.89 -27.10 7.78
C SER A 160 18.24 -26.50 8.20
N LEU A 161 18.25 -25.51 9.10
CA LEU A 161 19.48 -24.97 9.69
C LEU A 161 20.22 -25.99 10.55
N THR A 162 19.52 -26.83 11.31
CA THR A 162 20.18 -27.88 12.12
C THR A 162 20.92 -28.90 11.24
N LYS A 163 20.32 -29.34 10.12
CA LYS A 163 20.99 -30.24 9.15
C LYS A 163 22.16 -29.57 8.43
N VAL A 164 22.07 -28.27 8.14
CA VAL A 164 23.17 -27.49 7.54
C VAL A 164 24.31 -27.31 8.55
N CYS A 165 24.01 -27.04 9.82
CA CYS A 165 25.01 -26.99 10.89
C CYS A 165 25.73 -28.33 11.06
N ASP A 166 25.00 -29.45 11.10
CA ASP A 166 25.58 -30.78 11.25
C ASP A 166 26.49 -31.15 10.06
N LEU A 167 26.10 -30.79 8.83
CA LEU A 167 26.93 -31.00 7.64
C LEU A 167 28.19 -30.11 7.65
N LEU A 168 28.08 -28.86 8.07
CA LEU A 168 29.21 -27.92 8.16
C LEU A 168 30.19 -28.29 9.29
N LEU A 169 29.69 -28.82 10.41
CA LEU A 169 30.52 -29.34 11.52
C LEU A 169 31.29 -30.60 11.09
N ASN A 170 30.62 -31.55 10.44
CA ASN A 170 31.28 -32.74 9.92
C ASN A 170 32.34 -32.40 8.85
N ALA A 171 32.04 -31.44 7.96
CA ALA A 171 32.98 -30.97 6.95
C ALA A 171 34.19 -30.24 7.57
N ARG A 172 33.98 -29.49 8.66
CA ARG A 172 35.04 -28.81 9.41
C ARG A 172 36.01 -29.82 10.04
N ASP A 173 35.49 -30.91 10.61
CA ASP A 173 36.32 -31.92 11.31
C ASP A 173 37.17 -32.78 10.35
N GLU A 174 36.79 -32.85 9.06
CA GLU A 174 37.54 -33.59 8.03
C GLU A 174 38.59 -32.73 7.28
N VAL A 175 38.52 -31.40 7.37
CA VAL A 175 39.38 -30.48 6.61
C VAL A 175 40.62 -30.09 7.41
N LYS A 176 41.81 -30.24 6.81
CA LYS A 176 43.11 -29.89 7.44
C LYS A 176 43.59 -28.46 7.13
N ASN A 177 42.94 -27.74 6.21
CA ASN A 177 43.36 -26.40 5.78
C ASN A 177 42.81 -25.33 6.74
N GLN A 178 43.72 -24.60 7.38
CA GLN A 178 43.41 -23.68 8.47
C GLN A 178 42.57 -22.45 8.05
N ASN A 179 42.66 -22.01 6.80
CA ASN A 179 41.83 -20.90 6.31
C ASN A 179 40.40 -21.35 6.02
N LEU A 180 40.21 -22.57 5.50
CA LEU A 180 38.88 -23.14 5.28
C LEU A 180 38.17 -23.49 6.60
N ILE A 181 38.92 -23.89 7.64
CA ILE A 181 38.37 -24.07 9.00
C ILE A 181 37.86 -22.72 9.53
N LEU A 182 38.58 -21.63 9.31
CA LEU A 182 38.17 -20.28 9.74
C LEU A 182 36.92 -19.80 8.98
N ASP A 183 36.81 -20.09 7.69
CA ASP A 183 35.62 -19.74 6.89
C ASP A 183 34.39 -20.58 7.27
N LEU A 184 34.58 -21.88 7.57
CA LEU A 184 33.52 -22.75 8.09
C LEU A 184 33.08 -22.33 9.50
N ASP A 185 34.02 -21.95 10.37
CA ASP A 185 33.74 -21.39 11.68
C ASP A 185 33.01 -20.05 11.59
N TYR A 186 33.33 -19.21 10.61
CA TYR A 186 32.60 -17.97 10.35
C TYR A 186 31.16 -18.25 9.93
N CYS A 187 30.94 -19.19 9.01
CA CYS A 187 29.60 -19.60 8.57
C CYS A 187 28.76 -20.17 9.74
N LEU A 188 29.34 -21.04 10.58
CA LEU A 188 28.70 -21.58 11.79
C LEU A 188 28.35 -20.47 12.80
N ASN A 189 29.22 -19.49 12.99
CA ASN A 189 28.99 -18.35 13.89
C ASN A 189 27.90 -17.39 13.36
N VAL A 190 27.85 -17.14 12.05
CA VAL A 190 26.80 -16.33 11.43
C VAL A 190 25.44 -17.00 11.58
N ILE A 191 25.39 -18.32 11.41
CA ILE A 191 24.17 -19.13 11.61
C ILE A 191 23.74 -19.10 13.09
N ALA A 192 24.66 -19.34 14.02
CA ALA A 192 24.38 -19.30 15.46
C ALA A 192 23.94 -17.90 15.94
N SER A 193 24.48 -16.83 15.36
CA SER A 193 24.15 -15.44 15.75
C SER A 193 22.73 -14.99 15.38
N LYS A 194 22.05 -15.70 14.48
CA LYS A 194 20.65 -15.42 14.10
C LYS A 194 19.62 -16.21 14.92
N ALA A 195 20.06 -17.17 15.74
CA ALA A 195 19.20 -17.99 16.60
C ALA A 195 19.49 -17.73 18.09
N ASN A 196 18.59 -16.96 18.71
CA ASN A 196 18.33 -16.81 20.16
C ASN A 196 19.05 -15.72 20.99
N TYR A 197 18.21 -14.94 21.68
CA TYR A 197 18.51 -14.37 22.99
C TYR A 197 18.86 -15.51 23.98
N THR A 198 20.05 -15.48 24.57
CA THR A 198 20.22 -15.41 26.03
C THR A 198 21.66 -15.06 26.38
N ILE A 199 21.83 -13.95 27.09
CA ILE A 199 23.09 -13.50 27.68
C ILE A 199 23.38 -14.37 28.90
N ARG A 200 24.63 -14.86 29.02
CA ARG A 200 25.32 -14.91 30.32
C ARG A 200 26.76 -14.40 30.16
N GLU A 201 27.14 -13.55 31.09
CA GLU A 201 28.36 -12.73 31.13
C GLU A 201 29.67 -13.54 31.17
N LYS A 202 30.76 -12.89 30.72
CA LYS A 202 32.17 -13.30 30.92
C LYS A 202 32.64 -12.98 32.34
N PRO A 203 33.67 -13.71 32.84
CA PRO A 203 34.90 -12.99 33.18
C PRO A 203 36.21 -13.66 32.70
N LYS A 204 37.20 -12.79 32.45
CA LYS A 204 38.59 -13.00 32.02
C LYS A 204 39.44 -13.82 33.02
N MET A 205 40.55 -14.43 32.56
CA MET A 205 41.96 -14.22 33.01
C MET A 205 42.89 -15.28 32.34
N ILE A 206 43.88 -14.91 31.50
CA ILE A 206 45.28 -14.45 31.74
C ILE A 206 46.34 -15.59 31.68
N LYS A 207 47.48 -15.28 31.01
CA LYS A 207 48.85 -15.89 31.03
C LYS A 207 49.05 -17.18 30.21
N THR A 208 50.15 -17.41 29.50
CA THR A 208 51.50 -16.79 29.42
C THR A 208 52.22 -17.30 28.16
N GLU A 209 53.13 -16.47 27.61
CA GLU A 209 54.52 -16.76 27.16
C GLU A 209 54.88 -18.22 26.76
N ASP A 210 55.65 -18.54 25.71
CA ASP A 210 56.84 -17.84 25.20
C ASP A 210 57.39 -18.50 23.91
N SER A 211 58.29 -17.78 23.24
CA SER A 211 59.34 -18.22 22.28
C SER A 211 58.96 -18.59 20.83
N SER A 212 59.72 -18.28 19.78
CA SER A 212 60.76 -17.28 19.49
C SER A 212 61.14 -17.41 17.99
N SER A 213 61.68 -16.32 17.43
CA SER A 213 62.54 -16.23 16.23
C SER A 213 61.93 -16.03 14.83
N SER A 214 61.92 -14.73 14.44
CA SER A 214 62.61 -14.14 13.28
C SER A 214 62.29 -14.60 11.86
N LEU A 215 61.67 -13.71 11.07
CA LEU A 215 62.13 -13.31 9.72
C LEU A 215 61.40 -12.02 9.25
N ASP A 216 62.13 -10.91 9.38
CA ASP A 216 62.25 -9.73 8.51
C ASP A 216 61.03 -8.94 7.95
N LYS A 217 60.91 -7.72 8.51
CA LYS A 217 60.87 -6.40 7.84
C LYS A 217 60.18 -6.29 6.47
N ILE A 218 58.92 -5.84 6.51
CA ILE A 218 58.38 -4.91 5.49
C ILE A 218 57.96 -3.64 6.22
N SER A 219 58.78 -2.61 6.10
CA SER A 219 58.45 -1.24 6.51
C SER A 219 57.47 -0.64 5.53
N ILE A 220 56.17 -0.69 5.85
CA ILE A 220 55.16 0.13 5.18
C ILE A 220 55.22 1.51 5.83
N SER A 221 55.64 2.51 5.04
CA SER A 221 55.66 3.92 5.42
C SER A 221 54.26 4.39 5.81
N ASN A 222 54.07 4.66 7.10
CA ASN A 222 52.93 5.43 7.61
C ASN A 222 53.07 6.90 7.19
N ASN A 223 52.56 7.25 6.01
CA ASN A 223 52.15 8.64 5.77
C ASN A 223 50.72 8.79 6.29
N LYS A 224 50.61 8.94 7.61
CA LYS A 224 49.37 9.38 8.27
C LYS A 224 49.28 10.88 8.02
N LEU A 225 48.47 11.28 7.02
CA LEU A 225 48.10 12.68 6.80
C LEU A 225 47.66 13.30 8.13
N SER A 226 48.19 14.47 8.45
CA SER A 226 47.90 15.12 9.71
C SER A 226 46.43 15.57 9.75
N THR A 227 45.81 15.54 10.92
CA THR A 227 44.44 16.03 11.14
C THR A 227 44.28 17.50 10.69
N GLU A 228 45.36 18.27 10.71
CA GLU A 228 45.46 19.65 10.21
C GLU A 228 45.39 19.71 8.67
N GLU A 229 46.08 18.82 7.95
CA GLU A 229 46.00 18.74 6.49
C GLU A 229 44.63 18.25 6.00
N ILE A 230 44.00 17.33 6.73
CA ILE A 230 42.63 16.90 6.44
C ILE A 230 41.65 18.05 6.64
N LYS A 231 41.77 18.80 7.75
CA LYS A 231 40.95 20.00 7.99
C LYS A 231 41.18 21.08 6.93
N LEU A 232 42.42 21.32 6.51
CA LEU A 232 42.75 22.30 5.48
C LEU A 232 42.24 21.87 4.09
N ASN A 233 42.27 20.58 3.77
CA ASN A 233 41.71 20.05 2.52
C ASN A 233 40.19 20.08 2.53
N ILE A 234 39.54 19.81 3.67
CA ILE A 234 38.09 19.98 3.84
C ILE A 234 37.73 21.47 3.73
N GLN A 235 38.49 22.37 4.36
CA GLN A 235 38.26 23.81 4.28
C GLN A 235 38.45 24.35 2.87
N LYS A 236 39.46 23.88 2.12
CA LYS A 236 39.63 24.19 0.69
C LYS A 236 38.56 23.56 -0.22
N ALA A 237 38.04 22.40 0.14
CA ALA A 237 36.91 21.78 -0.57
C ALA A 237 35.60 22.54 -0.32
N LEU A 238 35.43 23.09 0.88
CA LEU A 238 34.30 23.96 1.25
C LEU A 238 34.41 25.37 0.64
N GLU A 239 35.62 25.94 0.54
CA GLU A 239 35.89 27.25 -0.10
C GLU A 239 35.70 27.23 -1.63
N ASN A 240 35.76 26.05 -2.25
CA ASN A 240 35.47 25.85 -3.68
C ASN A 240 34.02 25.44 -3.96
N TYR A 241 33.16 25.38 -2.94
CA TYR A 241 31.77 24.92 -3.08
C TYR A 241 30.79 26.08 -2.96
N ASP A 242 30.84 26.98 -3.94
CA ASP A 242 29.78 27.97 -4.12
C ASP A 242 28.61 27.31 -4.87
N ILE A 243 27.61 26.85 -4.13
CA ILE A 243 26.40 26.19 -4.67
C ILE A 243 25.68 27.08 -5.68
N ALA A 244 25.87 28.40 -5.61
CA ALA A 244 25.34 29.37 -6.56
C ALA A 244 25.88 29.14 -7.99
N ASP A 245 27.15 28.74 -8.15
CA ASP A 245 27.77 28.50 -9.46
C ASP A 245 27.36 27.14 -10.05
N ASP A 246 27.18 26.11 -9.23
CA ASP A 246 26.84 24.74 -9.67
C ASP A 246 25.35 24.56 -10.02
N LEU A 247 24.45 25.31 -9.35
CA LEU A 247 23.03 25.37 -9.67
C LEU A 247 22.65 26.58 -10.55
N ASN A 248 23.59 27.51 -10.77
CA ASN A 248 23.42 28.73 -11.56
C ASN A 248 22.14 29.50 -11.14
N LEU A 249 21.95 29.66 -9.83
CA LEU A 249 20.70 30.17 -9.25
C LEU A 249 20.62 31.68 -9.43
N ASN A 250 19.52 32.14 -10.03
CA ASN A 250 19.24 33.57 -10.11
C ASN A 250 18.69 34.10 -8.76
N GLU A 251 18.71 35.42 -8.57
CA GLU A 251 18.23 36.09 -7.35
C GLU A 251 16.77 35.72 -7.01
N GLN A 252 15.94 35.53 -8.02
CA GLN A 252 14.54 35.14 -7.86
C GLN A 252 14.40 33.71 -7.30
N THR A 253 15.23 32.77 -7.74
CA THR A 253 15.27 31.41 -7.20
C THR A 253 15.70 31.41 -5.73
N VAL A 254 16.72 32.19 -5.36
CA VAL A 254 17.17 32.31 -3.96
C VAL A 254 16.04 32.83 -3.06
N LYS A 255 15.32 33.88 -3.47
CA LYS A 255 14.18 34.42 -2.73
C LYS A 255 13.06 33.39 -2.50
N ILE A 256 12.84 32.49 -3.46
CA ILE A 256 11.88 31.39 -3.29
C ILE A 256 12.40 30.38 -2.27
N LEU A 257 13.67 29.98 -2.38
CA LEU A 257 14.29 29.01 -1.49
C LEU A 257 14.35 29.47 -0.02
N GLU A 258 14.53 30.76 0.23
CA GLU A 258 14.46 31.35 1.59
C GLU A 258 13.13 31.05 2.30
N GLN A 259 12.04 30.91 1.54
CA GLN A 259 10.69 30.62 2.02
C GLN A 259 10.43 29.13 2.24
N ALA A 260 11.41 28.22 2.04
CA ALA A 260 11.18 26.77 2.13
C ALA A 260 10.66 26.28 3.50
N GLN A 261 10.87 27.07 4.56
CA GLN A 261 10.37 26.82 5.91
C GLN A 261 8.94 27.34 6.16
N ASP A 262 8.39 28.11 5.22
CA ASP A 262 7.06 28.67 5.34
C ASP A 262 6.03 27.65 4.84
N PHE A 263 4.80 27.75 5.33
CA PHE A 263 3.75 26.84 4.89
C PHE A 263 3.29 27.16 3.46
N GLU A 264 3.34 28.44 3.09
CA GLU A 264 2.91 29.00 1.81
C GLU A 264 3.94 28.83 0.68
N PHE A 265 5.00 28.05 0.88
CA PHE A 265 6.00 27.79 -0.15
C PHE A 265 5.36 27.13 -1.37
N ASP A 266 5.48 27.77 -2.54
CA ASP A 266 4.95 27.29 -3.81
C ASP A 266 6.02 26.53 -4.62
N ILE A 267 5.93 25.20 -4.61
CA ILE A 267 6.84 24.32 -5.34
C ILE A 267 6.71 24.48 -6.87
N PHE A 268 5.53 24.84 -7.39
CA PHE A 268 5.34 25.05 -8.82
C PHE A 268 6.06 26.30 -9.31
N LYS A 269 6.10 27.34 -8.45
CA LYS A 269 6.92 28.53 -8.72
C LYS A 269 8.40 28.16 -8.79
N LEU A 270 8.89 27.33 -7.86
CA LEU A 270 10.28 26.86 -7.91
C LEU A 270 10.55 26.05 -9.19
N HIS A 271 9.68 25.10 -9.53
CA HIS A 271 9.78 24.30 -10.76
C HIS A 271 9.93 25.15 -12.01
N LYS A 272 9.14 26.22 -12.12
CA LYS A 272 9.22 27.16 -13.24
C LYS A 272 10.56 27.91 -13.29
N GLU A 273 11.02 28.42 -12.14
CA GLU A 273 12.28 29.18 -12.08
C GLU A 273 13.53 28.33 -12.29
N THR A 274 13.48 27.05 -11.93
CA THR A 274 14.59 26.10 -12.08
C THR A 274 14.54 25.31 -13.39
N ASN A 275 13.55 25.57 -14.25
CA ASN A 275 13.30 24.85 -15.50
C ASN A 275 13.24 23.32 -15.28
N GLY A 276 12.47 22.88 -14.29
CA GLY A 276 12.30 21.46 -13.98
C GLY A 276 13.41 20.83 -13.13
N ASN A 277 14.22 21.65 -12.44
CA ASN A 277 15.25 21.20 -11.50
C ASN A 277 14.91 21.50 -10.03
N GLU A 278 13.63 21.62 -9.70
CA GLU A 278 13.13 21.90 -8.35
C GLU A 278 13.65 20.92 -7.30
N MET A 279 13.74 19.62 -7.63
CA MET A 279 14.13 18.59 -6.67
C MET A 279 15.60 18.71 -6.28
N ILE A 280 16.50 18.71 -7.27
CA ILE A 280 17.94 18.88 -6.98
C ILE A 280 18.22 20.23 -6.33
N THR A 281 17.59 21.30 -6.80
CA THR A 281 17.81 22.64 -6.26
C THR A 281 17.36 22.74 -4.80
N LEU A 282 16.14 22.29 -4.49
CA LEU A 282 15.59 22.40 -3.12
C LEU A 282 16.26 21.42 -2.15
N ALA A 283 16.51 20.17 -2.57
CA ALA A 283 17.18 19.19 -1.72
C ALA A 283 18.61 19.64 -1.38
N THR A 284 19.38 20.14 -2.35
CA THR A 284 20.72 20.69 -2.12
C THR A 284 20.68 21.91 -1.21
N TYR A 285 19.76 22.85 -1.47
CA TYR A 285 19.60 24.04 -0.63
C TYR A 285 19.27 23.68 0.83
N LEU A 286 18.31 22.79 1.06
CA LEU A 286 17.94 22.37 2.42
C LEU A 286 19.08 21.63 3.13
N THR A 287 19.82 20.79 2.40
CA THR A 287 20.98 20.05 2.92
C THR A 287 22.11 21.01 3.32
N HIS A 288 22.35 22.04 2.51
CA HIS A 288 23.34 23.07 2.80
C HIS A 288 22.91 24.01 3.95
N LYS A 289 21.64 24.47 3.95
CA LYS A 289 21.09 25.40 4.96
C LYS A 289 21.26 24.90 6.41
N HIS A 290 21.32 23.58 6.61
CA HIS A 290 21.47 22.93 7.91
C HIS A 290 22.86 22.33 8.15
N ASP A 291 23.84 22.66 7.28
CA ASP A 291 25.21 22.14 7.29
C ASP A 291 25.29 20.60 7.24
N LEU A 292 24.29 19.93 6.65
CA LEU A 292 24.15 18.47 6.69
C LEU A 292 25.25 17.77 5.90
N PHE A 293 25.80 18.40 4.85
CA PHE A 293 26.97 17.88 4.13
C PHE A 293 28.15 17.64 5.07
N VAL A 294 28.47 18.63 5.90
CA VAL A 294 29.60 18.56 6.83
C VAL A 294 29.26 17.66 8.02
N LYS A 295 28.09 17.86 8.64
CA LYS A 295 27.70 17.15 9.86
C LYS A 295 27.51 15.64 9.64
N LEU A 296 27.04 15.24 8.47
CA LEU A 296 26.77 13.84 8.12
C LEU A 296 27.85 13.23 7.21
N ALA A 297 28.91 13.96 6.90
CA ALA A 297 29.97 13.56 5.98
C ALA A 297 29.43 13.11 4.60
N ILE A 298 28.42 13.83 4.08
CA ILE A 298 27.85 13.60 2.76
C ILE A 298 28.65 14.41 1.74
N GLU A 299 29.23 13.74 0.76
CA GLU A 299 29.99 14.41 -0.30
C GLU A 299 29.02 15.12 -1.28
N PRO A 300 29.13 16.45 -1.49
CA PRO A 300 28.15 17.20 -2.27
C PRO A 300 27.99 16.77 -3.73
N ASN A 301 29.06 16.38 -4.44
CA ASN A 301 28.96 15.91 -5.83
C ASN A 301 28.24 14.55 -5.91
N THR A 302 28.48 13.67 -4.94
CA THR A 302 27.82 12.36 -4.79
C THR A 302 26.34 12.54 -4.50
N PHE A 303 26.00 13.49 -3.62
CA PHE A 303 24.62 13.88 -3.36
C PHE A 303 23.93 14.44 -4.62
N SER A 304 24.57 15.40 -5.31
CA SER A 304 24.04 15.99 -6.54
C SER A 304 23.81 14.94 -7.63
N LYS A 305 24.73 13.97 -7.79
CA LYS A 305 24.54 12.84 -8.71
C LYS A 305 23.36 11.97 -8.31
N PHE A 306 23.29 11.56 -7.04
CA PHE A 306 22.20 10.73 -6.53
C PHE A 306 20.84 11.40 -6.71
N ILE A 307 20.67 12.65 -6.25
CA ILE A 307 19.39 13.36 -6.39
C ILE A 307 19.05 13.62 -7.86
N ARG A 308 20.03 13.86 -8.73
CA ARG A 308 19.77 13.98 -10.17
C ARG A 308 19.26 12.68 -10.78
N TYR A 309 19.78 11.53 -10.35
CA TYR A 309 19.22 10.23 -10.75
C TYR A 309 17.80 10.05 -10.24
N ILE A 310 17.51 10.39 -8.99
CA ILE A 310 16.15 10.33 -8.42
C ILE A 310 15.21 11.25 -9.21
N GLN A 311 15.56 12.52 -9.38
CA GLN A 311 14.75 13.50 -10.12
C GLN A 311 14.42 13.04 -11.54
N ASN A 312 15.40 12.46 -12.24
CA ASN A 312 15.24 12.02 -13.63
C ASN A 312 14.51 10.67 -13.78
N GLY A 313 14.39 9.87 -12.71
CA GLY A 313 13.65 8.61 -12.75
C GLY A 313 12.18 8.74 -12.35
N TYR A 314 11.73 9.90 -11.86
CA TYR A 314 10.29 10.17 -11.79
C TYR A 314 9.69 10.23 -13.19
N ASN A 315 8.62 9.49 -13.41
CA ASN A 315 7.90 9.48 -14.68
C ASN A 315 7.09 10.77 -14.86
N ASP A 316 6.79 11.09 -16.12
CA ASP A 316 5.94 12.22 -16.49
C ASP A 316 4.46 11.82 -16.35
N VAL A 317 4.00 11.74 -15.09
CA VAL A 317 2.61 11.51 -14.71
C VAL A 317 2.03 12.78 -14.07
N ALA A 318 0.71 12.93 -14.09
CA ALA A 318 0.08 14.19 -13.74
C ALA A 318 0.33 14.61 -12.28
N TYR A 319 0.28 13.67 -11.34
CA TYR A 319 0.40 13.95 -9.90
C TYR A 319 1.66 13.36 -9.28
N HIS A 320 1.89 12.05 -9.35
CA HIS A 320 3.02 11.37 -8.68
C HIS A 320 4.34 11.55 -9.45
N ASN A 321 4.74 12.80 -9.67
CA ASN A 321 5.95 13.20 -10.37
C ASN A 321 6.96 13.87 -9.42
N LYS A 322 8.11 14.28 -9.95
CA LYS A 322 9.19 14.92 -9.17
C LYS A 322 8.78 16.19 -8.43
N ILE A 323 7.77 16.93 -8.90
CA ILE A 323 7.26 18.12 -8.21
C ILE A 323 6.60 17.68 -6.90
N HIS A 324 5.74 16.66 -6.97
CA HIS A 324 5.07 16.08 -5.80
C HIS A 324 6.09 15.49 -4.81
N GLY A 325 7.00 14.63 -5.27
CA GLY A 325 8.02 14.02 -4.41
C GLY A 325 8.86 15.06 -3.66
N MET A 326 9.29 16.14 -4.33
CA MET A 326 10.04 17.20 -3.66
C MET A 326 9.17 18.05 -2.74
N ASP A 327 7.92 18.32 -3.10
CA ASP A 327 6.99 19.05 -2.23
C ASP A 327 6.75 18.32 -0.90
N VAL A 328 6.54 17.00 -0.96
CA VAL A 328 6.43 16.14 0.22
C VAL A 328 7.71 16.19 1.07
N GLY A 329 8.89 16.10 0.44
CA GLY A 329 10.17 16.25 1.15
C GLY A 329 10.32 17.60 1.86
N ARG A 330 9.88 18.69 1.21
CA ARG A 330 9.85 20.02 1.81
C ARG A 330 8.80 20.14 2.91
N LEU A 331 7.65 19.49 2.78
CA LEU A 331 6.61 19.44 3.82
C LEU A 331 7.08 18.70 5.07
N ALA A 332 7.78 17.59 4.88
CA ALA A 332 8.41 16.87 5.98
C ALA A 332 9.46 17.74 6.68
N TYR A 333 10.22 18.54 5.93
CA TYR A 333 11.13 19.56 6.46
C TYR A 333 10.41 20.65 7.27
N TYR A 334 9.27 21.17 6.77
CA TYR A 334 8.44 22.16 7.46
C TYR A 334 7.88 21.64 8.80
N TYR A 335 7.34 20.43 8.80
CA TYR A 335 6.86 19.82 10.05
C TYR A 335 8.02 19.54 11.01
N GLY A 336 9.16 19.09 10.49
CA GLY A 336 10.43 18.94 11.18
C GLY A 336 10.84 20.21 11.94
N THR A 337 10.90 21.32 11.23
CA THR A 337 11.48 22.59 11.70
C THR A 337 10.43 23.55 12.24
N SER A 338 9.61 24.14 11.37
CA SER A 338 8.63 25.17 11.69
C SER A 338 7.53 24.70 12.65
N CYS A 339 7.12 23.42 12.57
CA CYS A 339 6.19 22.82 13.53
C CYS A 339 6.87 22.17 14.75
N GLU A 340 8.20 22.31 14.89
CA GLU A 340 8.99 21.90 16.05
C GLU A 340 9.03 20.39 16.33
N LEU A 341 8.77 19.54 15.34
CA LEU A 341 8.89 18.08 15.52
C LEU A 341 10.29 17.68 15.97
N LEU A 342 11.35 18.22 15.34
CA LEU A 342 12.73 17.85 15.66
C LEU A 342 13.05 18.12 17.13
N GLN A 343 12.67 19.31 17.60
CA GLN A 343 12.88 19.72 18.99
C GLN A 343 12.03 18.89 19.95
N LYS A 344 10.74 18.68 19.64
CA LYS A 344 9.81 17.98 20.52
C LYS A 344 10.17 16.50 20.68
N ALA A 345 10.61 15.85 19.61
CA ALA A 345 10.91 14.42 19.56
C ALA A 345 12.40 14.09 19.64
N ASP A 346 13.26 15.08 19.95
CA ASP A 346 14.72 14.92 20.05
C ASP A 346 15.34 14.27 18.80
N LEU A 347 14.90 14.70 17.62
CA LEU A 347 15.42 14.18 16.36
C LEU A 347 16.71 14.92 15.97
N SER A 348 17.71 14.17 15.52
CA SER A 348 19.01 14.69 15.11
C SER A 348 19.02 15.25 13.69
N ASP A 349 20.15 15.84 13.30
CA ASP A 349 20.43 16.25 11.92
C ASP A 349 20.30 15.09 10.91
N LEU A 350 20.58 13.84 11.33
CA LEU A 350 20.40 12.66 10.49
C LEU A 350 18.92 12.38 10.23
N GLU A 351 18.06 12.55 11.24
CA GLU A 351 16.62 12.40 11.08
C GLU A 351 16.01 13.52 10.23
N LEU A 352 16.50 14.76 10.36
CA LEU A 352 16.12 15.84 9.44
C LEU A 352 16.47 15.50 7.99
N PHE A 353 17.68 14.99 7.76
CA PHE A 353 18.07 14.52 6.43
C PHE A 353 17.18 13.39 5.92
N CYS A 354 16.83 12.42 6.78
CA CYS A 354 15.93 11.33 6.42
C CYS A 354 14.50 11.80 6.08
N LEU A 355 13.99 12.88 6.70
CA LEU A 355 12.70 13.47 6.34
C LEU A 355 12.73 14.06 4.92
N ILE A 356 13.77 14.83 4.60
CA ILE A 356 13.95 15.44 3.27
C ILE A 356 14.12 14.35 2.22
N LEU A 357 15.06 13.41 2.45
CA LEU A 357 15.36 12.32 1.53
C LEU A 357 14.16 11.36 1.38
N GLY A 358 13.48 11.05 2.48
CA GLY A 358 12.30 10.19 2.50
C GLY A 358 11.21 10.71 1.56
N GLY A 359 10.86 12.00 1.66
CA GLY A 359 9.90 12.58 0.71
C GLY A 359 10.40 12.61 -0.72
N ALA A 360 11.67 12.97 -0.95
CA ALA A 360 12.23 12.99 -2.30
C ALA A 360 12.16 11.63 -3.02
N ILE A 361 12.20 10.51 -2.29
CA ILE A 361 12.19 9.16 -2.88
C ILE A 361 10.86 8.42 -2.74
N HIS A 362 9.88 8.93 -1.98
CA HIS A 362 8.74 8.12 -1.55
C HIS A 362 7.88 7.59 -2.70
N ASP A 363 7.84 8.30 -3.83
CA ASP A 363 7.14 7.93 -5.08
C ASP A 363 8.10 7.74 -6.28
N PHE A 364 9.37 7.46 -6.00
CA PHE A 364 10.38 7.34 -7.05
C PHE A 364 10.02 6.25 -8.07
N GLU A 365 10.03 6.58 -9.37
CA GLU A 365 9.61 5.72 -10.49
C GLU A 365 8.09 5.39 -10.56
N HIS A 366 7.21 6.10 -9.82
CA HIS A 366 5.75 5.86 -9.86
C HIS A 366 5.18 5.88 -11.29
N LEU A 367 4.39 4.86 -11.64
CA LEU A 367 3.91 4.61 -13.02
C LEU A 367 2.61 5.35 -13.37
N GLY A 368 1.99 6.00 -12.39
CA GLY A 368 0.67 6.61 -12.53
C GLY A 368 -0.48 5.66 -12.19
N TRP A 369 -0.18 4.49 -11.63
CA TRP A 369 -1.15 3.45 -11.29
C TRP A 369 -1.07 3.10 -9.82
N ASN A 370 -2.22 2.91 -9.17
CA ASN A 370 -2.27 2.47 -7.78
C ASN A 370 -1.97 0.97 -7.60
N ASN A 371 -1.71 0.58 -6.34
CA ASN A 371 -1.42 -0.82 -5.96
C ASN A 371 -2.49 -1.80 -6.47
N ALA A 372 -3.78 -1.46 -6.39
CA ALA A 372 -4.87 -2.33 -6.83
C ALA A 372 -4.82 -2.63 -8.34
N TYR A 373 -4.52 -1.62 -9.16
CA TYR A 373 -4.35 -1.79 -10.60
C TYR A 373 -3.15 -2.67 -10.94
N LEU A 374 -2.00 -2.46 -10.28
CA LEU A 374 -0.80 -3.27 -10.50
C LEU A 374 -1.05 -4.75 -10.16
N ILE A 375 -1.81 -5.02 -9.10
CA ILE A 375 -2.19 -6.38 -8.68
C ILE A 375 -3.14 -7.01 -9.71
N GLU A 376 -4.21 -6.31 -10.09
CA GLU A 376 -5.22 -6.85 -11.02
C GLU A 376 -4.62 -7.13 -12.41
N THR A 377 -3.66 -6.31 -12.84
CA THR A 377 -2.95 -6.49 -14.13
C THR A 377 -1.76 -7.45 -14.05
N GLN A 378 -1.47 -8.02 -12.87
CA GLN A 378 -0.31 -8.89 -12.64
C GLN A 378 1.02 -8.24 -13.06
N HIS A 379 1.15 -6.94 -12.78
CA HIS A 379 2.38 -6.21 -13.05
C HIS A 379 3.57 -6.89 -12.36
N GLU A 380 4.76 -6.81 -12.95
CA GLU A 380 5.96 -7.46 -12.42
C GLU A 380 6.29 -7.02 -10.98
N TRP A 381 5.95 -5.79 -10.61
CA TRP A 381 6.11 -5.30 -9.23
C TRP A 381 5.16 -6.01 -8.27
N ALA A 382 3.90 -6.22 -8.65
CA ALA A 382 2.94 -6.94 -7.81
C ALA A 382 3.41 -8.38 -7.55
N ILE A 383 3.93 -9.04 -8.59
CA ILE A 383 4.54 -10.38 -8.48
C ILE A 383 5.79 -10.32 -7.56
N THR A 384 6.67 -9.34 -7.75
CA THR A 384 7.91 -9.19 -6.99
C THR A 384 7.66 -8.95 -5.50
N TYR A 385 6.70 -8.09 -5.18
CA TYR A 385 6.37 -7.68 -3.82
C TYR A 385 5.18 -8.45 -3.22
N ASN A 386 4.70 -9.48 -3.91
CA ASN A 386 3.63 -10.38 -3.47
C ASN A 386 2.38 -9.60 -3.02
N ASP A 387 1.97 -8.61 -3.80
CA ASP A 387 0.79 -7.77 -3.60
C ASP A 387 0.79 -6.91 -2.31
N ILE A 388 1.91 -6.80 -1.60
CA ILE A 388 2.03 -6.04 -0.34
C ILE A 388 2.75 -4.72 -0.61
N SER A 389 2.04 -3.59 -0.43
CA SER A 389 2.58 -2.21 -0.58
C SER A 389 3.49 -2.10 -1.80
N VAL A 390 2.92 -2.41 -2.97
CA VAL A 390 3.67 -2.75 -4.20
C VAL A 390 4.48 -1.56 -4.68
N CYS A 391 3.85 -0.39 -4.80
CA CYS A 391 4.47 0.88 -5.16
C CYS A 391 5.53 1.27 -4.13
N GLU A 392 5.17 1.29 -2.84
CA GLU A 392 6.06 1.78 -1.78
C GLU A 392 7.31 0.92 -1.62
N ASN A 393 7.20 -0.41 -1.78
CA ASN A 393 8.35 -1.30 -1.82
C ASN A 393 9.23 -1.05 -3.05
N HIS A 394 8.63 -0.77 -4.21
CA HIS A 394 9.35 -0.42 -5.43
C HIS A 394 10.15 0.88 -5.24
N HIS A 395 9.50 1.96 -4.82
CA HIS A 395 10.10 3.28 -4.67
C HIS A 395 11.37 3.24 -3.82
N VAL A 396 11.30 2.60 -2.66
CA VAL A 396 12.45 2.49 -1.76
C VAL A 396 13.51 1.52 -2.29
N ALA A 397 13.12 0.41 -2.93
CA ALA A 397 14.07 -0.53 -3.52
C ALA A 397 14.88 0.14 -4.63
N ALA A 398 14.20 0.78 -5.59
CA ALA A 398 14.80 1.47 -6.73
C ALA A 398 15.75 2.59 -6.28
N ALA A 399 15.35 3.42 -5.30
CA ALA A 399 16.20 4.48 -4.78
C ALA A 399 17.50 3.94 -4.16
N PHE A 400 17.44 2.84 -3.40
CA PHE A 400 18.64 2.21 -2.86
C PHE A 400 19.46 1.45 -3.91
N GLU A 401 18.85 0.96 -5.00
CA GLU A 401 19.60 0.40 -6.13
C GLU A 401 20.40 1.47 -6.87
N VAL A 402 19.85 2.67 -7.05
CA VAL A 402 20.61 3.82 -7.57
C VAL A 402 21.85 4.05 -6.73
N MET A 403 21.68 4.12 -5.41
CA MET A 403 22.77 4.34 -4.46
C MET A 403 23.86 3.25 -4.53
N LYS A 404 23.46 1.99 -4.68
CA LYS A 404 24.37 0.83 -4.70
C LYS A 404 25.07 0.65 -6.05
N ASN A 405 24.35 0.81 -7.15
CA ASN A 405 24.78 0.36 -8.47
C ASN A 405 25.29 1.49 -9.37
N ARG A 406 24.92 2.75 -9.10
CA ARG A 406 25.38 3.91 -9.89
C ARG A 406 26.67 4.48 -9.33
N GLN A 407 27.64 4.74 -10.20
CA GLN A 407 28.94 5.27 -9.81
C GLN A 407 28.80 6.65 -9.16
N GLY A 408 29.39 6.81 -7.97
CA GLY A 408 29.39 8.07 -7.23
C GLY A 408 28.00 8.54 -6.81
N CYS A 409 27.10 7.62 -6.48
CA CYS A 409 25.76 7.93 -5.95
C CYS A 409 25.54 7.44 -4.51
N ASN A 410 26.55 6.85 -3.88
CA ASN A 410 26.45 6.37 -2.51
C ASN A 410 26.61 7.51 -1.51
N ILE A 411 25.52 8.23 -1.22
CA ILE A 411 25.50 9.35 -0.27
C ILE A 411 25.82 8.95 1.19
N PHE A 412 25.89 7.65 1.49
CA PHE A 412 26.26 7.11 2.80
C PHE A 412 27.59 6.34 2.77
N GLU A 413 28.47 6.62 1.80
CA GLU A 413 29.77 5.95 1.65
C GLU A 413 30.66 6.05 2.91
N HIS A 414 30.56 7.16 3.64
CA HIS A 414 31.32 7.41 4.87
C HIS A 414 30.56 7.05 6.15
N THR A 415 29.35 6.53 6.05
CA THR A 415 28.55 6.06 7.20
C THR A 415 28.97 4.64 7.58
N SER A 416 29.06 4.33 8.87
CA SER A 416 29.40 2.97 9.30
C SER A 416 28.33 1.96 8.88
N HIS A 417 28.70 0.69 8.72
CA HIS A 417 27.76 -0.35 8.27
C HIS A 417 26.54 -0.49 9.18
N GLU A 418 26.72 -0.41 10.51
CA GLU A 418 25.63 -0.50 11.48
C GLU A 418 24.70 0.72 11.44
N GLU A 419 25.25 1.92 11.26
CA GLU A 419 24.45 3.14 11.09
C GLU A 419 23.68 3.12 9.78
N PHE A 420 24.32 2.72 8.67
CA PHE A 420 23.65 2.57 7.37
C PHE A 420 22.50 1.57 7.45
N LYS A 421 22.68 0.43 8.14
CA LYS A 421 21.62 -0.56 8.34
C LYS A 421 20.43 0.03 9.11
N LYS A 422 20.68 0.81 10.17
CA LYS A 422 19.63 1.50 10.93
C LYS A 422 18.92 2.55 10.09
N LEU A 423 19.68 3.37 9.36
CA LEU A 423 19.17 4.41 8.48
C LEU A 423 18.31 3.83 7.36
N ARG A 424 18.80 2.79 6.68
CA ARG A 424 18.05 2.08 5.63
C ARG A 424 16.72 1.58 6.18
N LYS A 425 16.73 0.93 7.34
CA LYS A 425 15.51 0.44 8.00
C LYS A 425 14.54 1.60 8.32
N LYS A 426 15.06 2.74 8.77
CA LYS A 426 14.27 3.94 9.12
C LYS A 426 13.58 4.52 7.88
N ILE A 427 14.33 4.80 6.81
CA ILE A 427 13.80 5.31 5.53
C ILE A 427 12.81 4.32 4.91
N THR A 428 13.11 3.02 4.90
CA THR A 428 12.17 2.00 4.41
C THR A 428 10.86 2.03 5.18
N LYS A 429 10.89 2.09 6.52
CA LYS A 429 9.65 2.21 7.30
C LYS A 429 8.88 3.50 7.00
N MET A 430 9.57 4.60 6.72
CA MET A 430 8.93 5.87 6.39
C MET A 430 8.18 5.78 5.06
N VAL A 431 8.84 5.29 4.00
CA VAL A 431 8.22 5.16 2.67
C VAL A 431 7.08 4.12 2.69
N ILE A 432 7.26 2.97 3.35
CA ILE A 432 6.16 1.98 3.45
C ILE A 432 4.94 2.55 4.21
N ALA A 433 5.13 3.50 5.13
CA ALA A 433 4.03 4.10 5.87
C ALA A 433 3.18 5.08 5.05
N THR A 434 3.57 5.44 3.83
CA THR A 434 2.75 6.26 2.92
C THR A 434 1.67 5.45 2.20
N ASP A 435 1.71 4.11 2.28
CA ASP A 435 0.64 3.25 1.75
C ASP A 435 -0.70 3.58 2.41
N MET A 436 -1.63 4.09 1.61
CA MET A 436 -2.96 4.48 2.08
C MET A 436 -3.81 3.32 2.61
N ALA A 437 -3.49 2.06 2.28
CA ALA A 437 -4.13 0.90 2.89
C ALA A 437 -3.81 0.78 4.39
N LEU A 438 -2.67 1.34 4.83
CA LEU A 438 -2.23 1.33 6.23
C LEU A 438 -2.72 2.56 7.02
N HIS A 439 -3.33 3.55 6.35
CA HIS A 439 -3.68 4.84 6.93
C HIS A 439 -4.41 4.74 8.29
N PHE A 440 -5.50 3.97 8.36
CA PHE A 440 -6.31 3.89 9.57
C PHE A 440 -5.59 3.17 10.72
N GLU A 441 -4.80 2.14 10.40
CA GLU A 441 -3.98 1.42 11.39
C GLU A 441 -2.94 2.37 12.01
N TYR A 442 -2.24 3.14 11.19
CA TYR A 442 -1.24 4.11 11.65
C TYR A 442 -1.88 5.25 12.44
N LEU A 443 -3.02 5.78 12.00
CA LEU A 443 -3.74 6.83 12.71
C LEU A 443 -4.24 6.37 14.09
N GLU A 444 -4.76 5.15 14.20
CA GLU A 444 -5.18 4.58 15.49
C GLU A 444 -3.99 4.38 16.44
N LYS A 445 -2.87 3.85 15.92
CA LYS A 445 -1.61 3.73 16.67
C LYS A 445 -1.11 5.10 17.13
N PHE A 446 -1.20 6.11 16.27
CA PHE A 446 -0.76 7.47 16.59
C PHE A 446 -1.63 8.09 17.69
N LYS A 447 -2.96 8.01 17.57
CA LYS A 447 -3.88 8.47 18.63
C LYS A 447 -3.60 7.76 19.96
N THR A 448 -3.35 6.46 19.93
CA THR A 448 -3.00 5.69 21.13
C THR A 448 -1.67 6.16 21.72
N PHE A 449 -0.65 6.40 20.90
CA PHE A 449 0.64 6.96 21.30
C PHE A 449 0.48 8.31 22.02
N LEU A 450 -0.45 9.17 21.59
CA LEU A 450 -0.72 10.48 22.21
C LEU A 450 -1.40 10.39 23.59
N THR A 451 -2.04 9.27 23.92
CA THR A 451 -2.66 9.09 25.25
C THR A 451 -1.65 8.79 26.36
N GLN A 452 -0.38 8.53 26.01
CA GLN A 452 0.68 8.24 26.97
C GLN A 452 1.00 9.48 27.81
N LYS A 453 1.05 9.33 29.15
CA LYS A 453 1.35 10.43 30.08
C LYS A 453 2.74 11.03 29.87
N GLU A 454 3.71 10.18 29.55
CA GLU A 454 5.07 10.56 29.21
C GLU A 454 5.48 9.78 27.96
N ILE A 455 5.82 10.52 26.91
CA ILE A 455 6.26 9.93 25.64
C ILE A 455 7.75 9.63 25.75
N ASN A 456 8.11 8.35 25.60
CA ASN A 456 9.50 7.93 25.50
C ASN A 456 10.00 8.05 24.05
N TYR A 457 10.94 8.96 23.79
CA TYR A 457 11.57 9.13 22.47
C TYR A 457 12.73 8.14 22.25
N ASN A 458 12.44 6.84 22.32
CA ASN A 458 13.36 5.81 21.87
C ASN A 458 13.40 5.73 20.33
N GLU A 459 14.36 4.98 19.77
CA GLU A 459 14.53 4.89 18.31
C GLU A 459 13.30 4.41 17.54
N ASP A 460 12.51 3.48 18.09
CA ASP A 460 11.31 2.97 17.43
C ASP A 460 10.20 4.04 17.41
N ASN A 461 10.01 4.76 18.51
CA ASN A 461 9.04 5.85 18.61
C ASN A 461 9.46 7.06 17.77
N LYS A 462 10.76 7.42 17.73
CA LYS A 462 11.31 8.43 16.81
C LYS A 462 11.01 8.04 15.36
N THR A 463 11.28 6.79 14.99
CA THR A 463 10.98 6.27 13.64
C THR A 463 9.49 6.33 13.33
N PHE A 464 8.62 5.92 14.27
CA PHE A 464 7.17 5.98 14.09
C PHE A 464 6.67 7.42 13.88
N LEU A 465 7.20 8.39 14.63
CA LEU A 465 6.86 9.80 14.43
C LEU A 465 7.30 10.31 13.06
N MET A 466 8.44 9.87 12.56
CA MET A 466 8.89 10.19 11.20
C MET A 466 8.01 9.55 10.13
N CYS A 467 7.56 8.30 10.31
CA CYS A 467 6.57 7.66 9.44
C CYS A 467 5.29 8.50 9.38
N MET A 468 4.73 8.86 10.54
CA MET A 468 3.53 9.70 10.60
C MET A 468 3.76 11.08 9.97
N THR A 469 4.95 11.65 10.15
CA THR A 469 5.28 12.98 9.62
C THR A 469 5.40 12.95 8.10
N LEU A 470 6.01 11.92 7.53
CA LEU A 470 6.05 11.76 6.07
C LEU A 470 4.64 11.55 5.52
N HIS A 471 3.83 10.72 6.20
CA HIS A 471 2.43 10.47 5.82
C HIS A 471 1.56 11.74 5.82
N ILE A 472 1.61 12.56 6.88
CA ILE A 472 0.87 13.83 6.87
C ILE A 472 1.42 14.81 5.82
N SER A 473 2.72 14.77 5.53
CA SER A 473 3.35 15.61 4.50
C SER A 473 2.76 15.31 3.13
N ASP A 474 2.66 14.03 2.78
CA ASP A 474 2.03 13.55 1.55
C ASP A 474 0.54 13.96 1.46
N LEU A 475 -0.16 13.87 2.59
CA LEU A 475 -1.58 14.25 2.70
C LEU A 475 -1.86 15.76 2.85
N THR A 476 -0.86 16.64 2.72
CA THR A 476 -1.03 18.08 3.04
C THR A 476 -1.70 18.89 1.92
N ASN A 477 -1.82 18.37 0.70
CA ASN A 477 -2.38 19.12 -0.44
C ASN A 477 -3.71 19.85 -0.15
N PRO A 478 -4.72 19.21 0.49
CA PRO A 478 -5.97 19.88 0.79
C PRO A 478 -5.86 21.04 1.80
N ALA A 479 -4.78 21.11 2.58
CA ALA A 479 -4.52 22.16 3.55
C ALA A 479 -3.70 23.33 2.99
N LYS A 480 -3.17 23.25 1.76
CA LYS A 480 -2.43 24.35 1.12
C LYS A 480 -3.32 25.54 0.76
N GLN A 481 -2.76 26.65 0.29
CA GLN A 481 -3.56 27.77 -0.21
C GLN A 481 -4.49 27.31 -1.34
N TRP A 482 -5.70 27.89 -1.40
CA TRP A 482 -6.79 27.38 -2.25
C TRP A 482 -6.39 27.07 -3.69
N TYR A 483 -5.71 28.00 -4.36
CA TYR A 483 -5.30 27.82 -5.75
C TYR A 483 -4.39 26.60 -5.92
N GLU A 484 -3.45 26.40 -5.00
CA GLU A 484 -2.53 25.28 -5.03
C GLU A 484 -3.22 23.96 -4.66
N SER A 485 -4.07 23.98 -3.63
CA SER A 485 -4.90 22.84 -3.19
C SER A 485 -5.82 22.36 -4.33
N TYR A 486 -6.48 23.29 -5.01
CA TYR A 486 -7.33 23.03 -6.17
C TYR A 486 -6.50 22.45 -7.32
N LYS A 487 -5.35 23.06 -7.65
CA LYS A 487 -4.44 22.56 -8.70
C LYS A 487 -3.97 21.12 -8.43
N TRP A 488 -3.53 20.83 -7.20
CA TRP A 488 -3.14 19.46 -6.80
C TRP A 488 -4.30 18.48 -6.92
N SER A 489 -5.53 18.91 -6.60
CA SER A 489 -6.73 18.11 -6.80
C SER A 489 -6.98 17.80 -8.28
N CYS A 490 -6.86 18.80 -9.17
CA CYS A 490 -6.99 18.56 -10.61
C CYS A 490 -5.94 17.57 -11.13
N LEU A 491 -4.69 17.70 -10.70
CA LEU A 491 -3.61 16.81 -11.12
C LEU A 491 -3.84 15.36 -10.68
N VAL A 492 -4.27 15.12 -9.43
CA VAL A 492 -4.55 13.75 -8.96
C VAL A 492 -5.74 13.12 -9.67
N TYR A 493 -6.78 13.91 -9.96
CA TYR A 493 -7.93 13.40 -10.73
C TYR A 493 -7.57 13.10 -12.17
N GLU A 494 -6.74 13.92 -12.83
CA GLU A 494 -6.27 13.60 -14.18
C GLU A 494 -5.55 12.26 -14.21
N GLU A 495 -4.70 11.98 -13.21
CA GLU A 495 -4.03 10.69 -13.09
C GLU A 495 -5.02 9.53 -12.84
N PHE A 496 -5.98 9.71 -11.92
CA PHE A 496 -7.05 8.74 -11.69
C PHE A 496 -7.88 8.47 -12.95
N PHE A 497 -8.14 9.49 -13.76
CA PHE A 497 -8.91 9.34 -14.98
C PHE A 497 -8.13 8.62 -16.07
N VAL A 498 -6.84 8.89 -16.20
CA VAL A 498 -5.95 8.11 -17.07
C VAL A 498 -5.95 6.64 -16.66
N GLN A 499 -5.94 6.34 -15.35
CA GLN A 499 -6.11 4.96 -14.85
C GLN A 499 -7.48 4.39 -15.19
N GLY A 500 -8.55 5.14 -14.99
CA GLY A 500 -9.91 4.68 -15.30
C GLY A 500 -10.13 4.36 -16.78
N ASP A 501 -9.51 5.14 -17.67
CA ASP A 501 -9.53 4.88 -19.11
C ASP A 501 -8.79 3.57 -19.43
N LYS A 502 -7.67 3.29 -18.77
CA LYS A 502 -6.96 2.01 -18.91
C LYS A 502 -7.72 0.82 -18.33
N GLU A 503 -8.35 0.99 -17.17
CA GLU A 503 -9.24 -0.03 -16.59
C GLU A 503 -10.38 -0.37 -17.57
N LYS A 504 -10.97 0.65 -18.20
CA LYS A 504 -12.02 0.49 -19.21
C LYS A 504 -11.52 -0.22 -20.48
N GLU A 505 -10.35 0.15 -20.99
CA GLU A 505 -9.71 -0.50 -22.15
C GLU A 505 -9.46 -2.00 -21.90
N LEU A 506 -9.09 -2.35 -20.68
CA LEU A 506 -8.79 -3.73 -20.26
C LEU A 506 -10.04 -4.51 -19.80
N PHE A 507 -11.23 -3.93 -19.89
CA PHE A 507 -12.49 -4.48 -19.38
C PHE A 507 -12.44 -4.81 -17.87
N LEU A 508 -11.63 -4.07 -17.11
CA LEU A 508 -11.58 -4.14 -15.66
C LEU A 508 -12.67 -3.24 -15.03
N PRO A 509 -13.12 -3.54 -13.80
CA PRO A 509 -13.96 -2.62 -13.05
C PRO A 509 -13.25 -1.28 -12.83
N ILE A 510 -13.84 -0.19 -13.31
CA ILE A 510 -13.29 1.16 -13.12
C ILE A 510 -13.41 1.55 -11.65
N GLY A 511 -12.32 2.03 -11.05
CA GLY A 511 -12.30 2.54 -9.69
C GLY A 511 -13.32 3.68 -9.48
N PRO A 512 -13.97 3.80 -8.31
CA PRO A 512 -14.98 4.83 -8.08
C PRO A 512 -14.47 6.28 -8.31
N LEU A 513 -13.21 6.54 -7.98
CA LEU A 513 -12.57 7.85 -8.16
C LEU A 513 -11.99 8.04 -9.58
N ASN A 514 -11.82 6.95 -10.32
CA ASN A 514 -11.18 6.90 -11.63
C ASN A 514 -12.16 7.16 -12.78
N ASN A 515 -13.47 7.14 -12.51
CA ASN A 515 -14.47 7.29 -13.54
C ASN A 515 -14.87 8.77 -13.75
N ARG A 516 -14.23 9.41 -14.76
CA ARG A 516 -14.48 10.81 -15.14
C ARG A 516 -15.93 11.12 -15.55
N ASP A 517 -16.72 10.12 -15.94
CA ASP A 517 -18.12 10.31 -16.33
C ASP A 517 -19.08 10.41 -15.14
N THR A 518 -18.67 9.93 -13.97
CA THR A 518 -19.57 9.76 -12.81
C THR A 518 -19.12 10.50 -11.56
N ILE A 519 -17.83 10.84 -11.45
CA ILE A 519 -17.30 11.44 -10.24
C ILE A 519 -17.72 12.91 -10.11
N ASN A 520 -18.04 13.33 -8.89
CA ASN A 520 -18.05 14.75 -8.52
C ASN A 520 -16.78 15.03 -7.71
N MET A 521 -15.83 15.75 -8.32
CA MET A 521 -14.57 16.10 -7.68
C MET A 521 -14.77 16.86 -6.37
N ALA A 522 -15.69 17.83 -6.34
CA ALA A 522 -15.92 18.67 -5.16
C ALA A 522 -16.52 17.87 -3.99
N ASP A 523 -17.53 17.04 -4.26
CA ASP A 523 -18.13 16.16 -3.24
C ASP A 523 -17.07 15.20 -2.67
N SER A 524 -16.26 14.61 -3.55
CA SER A 524 -15.20 13.69 -3.17
C SER A 524 -14.10 14.38 -2.35
N GLN A 525 -13.71 15.61 -2.70
CA GLN A 525 -12.77 16.40 -1.90
C GLN A 525 -13.33 16.74 -0.51
N VAL A 526 -14.61 17.13 -0.40
CA VAL A 526 -15.26 17.34 0.92
C VAL A 526 -15.24 16.05 1.75
N GLY A 527 -15.52 14.90 1.13
CA GLY A 527 -15.45 13.59 1.76
C GLY A 527 -14.03 13.25 2.22
N PHE A 528 -13.05 13.35 1.33
CA PHE A 528 -11.64 13.08 1.62
C PHE A 528 -11.12 13.94 2.78
N ILE A 529 -11.42 15.25 2.76
CA ILE A 529 -11.08 16.15 3.86
C ILE A 529 -11.74 15.71 5.16
N SER A 530 -13.03 15.37 5.13
CA SER A 530 -13.80 15.05 6.35
C SER A 530 -13.37 13.73 7.01
N PHE A 531 -13.05 12.71 6.21
CA PHE A 531 -12.86 11.35 6.71
C PHE A 531 -11.40 10.92 6.83
N ILE A 532 -10.49 11.53 6.06
CA ILE A 532 -9.06 11.16 6.03
C ILE A 532 -8.20 12.29 6.55
N ILE A 533 -8.28 13.48 5.93
CA ILE A 533 -7.33 14.57 6.19
C ILE A 533 -7.57 15.21 7.55
N GLN A 534 -8.78 15.70 7.81
CA GLN A 534 -9.10 16.43 9.04
C GLN A 534 -8.83 15.59 10.30
N PRO A 535 -9.24 14.31 10.41
CA PRO A 535 -8.91 13.48 11.57
C PRO A 535 -7.41 13.28 11.81
N THR A 536 -6.62 13.24 10.72
CA THR A 536 -5.15 13.09 10.79
C THR A 536 -4.50 14.37 11.28
N PHE A 537 -4.88 15.51 10.70
CA PHE A 537 -4.38 16.81 11.11
C PHE A 537 -4.75 17.14 12.56
N GLU A 538 -5.98 16.84 13.01
CA GLU A 538 -6.38 17.07 14.40
C GLU A 538 -5.53 16.26 15.39
N ALA A 539 -5.25 14.99 15.08
CA ALA A 539 -4.32 14.18 15.90
C ALA A 539 -2.91 14.81 15.91
N PHE A 540 -2.46 15.35 14.78
CA PHE A 540 -1.18 16.07 14.72
C PHE A 540 -1.20 17.37 15.52
N VAL A 541 -2.31 18.09 15.64
CA VAL A 541 -2.35 19.30 16.48
C VAL A 541 -2.20 18.98 17.96
N GLU A 542 -2.76 17.86 18.42
CA GLU A 542 -2.54 17.39 19.80
C GLU A 542 -1.05 17.19 20.10
N PHE A 543 -0.27 16.73 19.10
CA PHE A 543 1.17 16.53 19.23
C PHE A 543 1.99 17.81 18.95
N LEU A 544 1.73 18.49 17.85
CA LEU A 544 2.41 19.68 17.32
C LEU A 544 1.40 20.83 17.19
N PRO A 545 1.21 21.66 18.23
CA PRO A 545 0.18 22.71 18.25
C PRO A 545 0.24 23.68 17.06
N LYS A 546 1.43 23.91 16.50
CA LYS A 546 1.64 24.79 15.34
C LYS A 546 0.97 24.29 14.06
N VAL A 547 0.62 23.01 13.95
CA VAL A 547 -0.14 22.43 12.84
C VAL A 547 -1.57 22.98 12.77
N ARG A 548 -2.07 23.66 13.83
CA ARG A 548 -3.41 24.26 13.85
C ARG A 548 -3.64 25.21 12.67
N ARG A 549 -2.63 25.96 12.22
CA ARG A 549 -2.70 26.82 11.04
C ARG A 549 -3.11 26.04 9.78
N ASN A 550 -2.57 24.83 9.61
CA ASN A 550 -2.89 23.96 8.48
C ASN A 550 -4.35 23.49 8.55
N VAL A 551 -4.84 23.16 9.75
CA VAL A 551 -6.26 22.81 9.98
C VAL A 551 -7.18 23.98 9.60
N ASP A 552 -6.85 25.20 10.02
CA ASP A 552 -7.67 26.37 9.72
C ASP A 552 -7.77 26.61 8.20
N GLN A 553 -6.65 26.48 7.47
CA GLN A 553 -6.63 26.56 6.01
C GLN A 553 -7.39 25.40 5.34
N LEU A 554 -7.26 24.18 5.87
CA LEU A 554 -7.98 22.99 5.40
C LEU A 554 -9.50 23.19 5.51
N LEU A 555 -9.98 23.73 6.63
CA LEU A 555 -11.40 24.01 6.86
C LEU A 555 -11.91 25.12 5.91
N ASN A 556 -11.12 26.17 5.67
CA ASN A 556 -11.45 27.19 4.66
C ASN A 556 -11.60 26.57 3.26
N ASN A 557 -10.65 25.74 2.84
CA ASN A 557 -10.73 25.06 1.55
C ASN A 557 -11.93 24.10 1.46
N LYS A 558 -12.27 23.42 2.56
CA LYS A 558 -13.46 22.57 2.64
C LYS A 558 -14.74 23.38 2.39
N GLU A 559 -14.87 24.57 2.96
CA GLU A 559 -16.02 25.44 2.68
C GLU A 559 -16.02 25.93 1.23
N LYS A 560 -14.86 26.25 0.64
CA LYS A 560 -14.78 26.60 -0.79
C LYS A 560 -15.24 25.46 -1.71
N TRP A 561 -14.86 24.21 -1.41
CA TRP A 561 -15.39 23.06 -2.13
C TRP A 561 -16.91 22.91 -1.98
N ARG A 562 -17.47 23.20 -0.79
CA ARG A 562 -18.92 23.24 -0.59
C ARG A 562 -19.60 24.34 -1.39
N SER A 563 -19.01 25.54 -1.46
CA SER A 563 -19.51 26.63 -2.29
C SER A 563 -19.60 26.20 -3.76
N LEU A 564 -18.57 25.55 -4.30
CA LEU A 564 -18.59 25.03 -5.68
C LEU A 564 -19.70 23.99 -5.90
N ILE A 565 -20.01 23.15 -4.90
CA ILE A 565 -21.12 22.20 -4.97
C ILE A 565 -22.46 22.93 -5.07
N GLU A 566 -22.67 23.98 -4.26
CA GLU A 566 -23.90 24.76 -4.28
C GLU A 566 -24.04 25.58 -5.57
N GLU A 567 -22.98 26.24 -6.04
CA GLU A 567 -22.96 26.95 -7.33
C GLU A 567 -23.32 26.01 -8.49
N CYS A 568 -22.77 24.79 -8.51
CA CYS A 568 -23.12 23.78 -9.51
C CYS A 568 -24.59 23.34 -9.44
N LYS A 569 -25.20 23.31 -8.25
CA LYS A 569 -26.63 22.99 -8.09
C LYS A 569 -27.50 24.14 -8.57
N GLU A 570 -27.13 25.38 -8.26
CA GLU A 570 -27.83 26.58 -8.71
C GLU A 570 -27.84 26.65 -10.24
N ILE A 571 -26.68 26.50 -10.90
CA ILE A 571 -26.58 26.48 -12.37
C ILE A 571 -27.45 25.37 -12.97
N LYS A 572 -27.45 24.16 -12.38
CA LYS A 572 -28.31 23.05 -12.84
C LYS A 572 -29.79 23.37 -12.66
N ASN A 573 -30.18 24.02 -11.57
CA ASN A 573 -31.56 24.41 -11.31
C ASN A 573 -32.01 25.52 -12.27
N GLU A 574 -31.18 26.54 -12.50
CA GLU A 574 -31.42 27.59 -13.49
C GLU A 574 -31.56 27.02 -14.90
N GLY A 575 -30.66 26.12 -15.30
CA GLY A 575 -30.75 25.41 -16.58
C GLY A 575 -32.04 24.59 -16.70
N ASN A 576 -32.44 23.88 -15.65
CA ASN A 576 -33.70 23.13 -15.62
C ASN A 576 -34.93 24.04 -15.69
N ASP A 577 -34.90 25.21 -15.04
CA ASP A 577 -35.99 26.18 -15.06
C ASP A 577 -36.06 26.90 -16.41
N LEU A 578 -34.93 27.18 -17.06
CA LEU A 578 -34.88 27.64 -18.45
C LEU A 578 -35.45 26.60 -19.42
N ILE A 579 -35.14 25.31 -19.24
CA ILE A 579 -35.73 24.22 -20.04
C ILE A 579 -37.25 24.14 -19.82
N LYS A 580 -37.73 24.26 -18.58
CA LYS A 580 -39.17 24.30 -18.30
C LYS A 580 -39.84 25.51 -18.97
N LEU A 581 -39.22 26.69 -18.87
CA LEU A 581 -39.72 27.91 -19.49
C LEU A 581 -39.76 27.77 -21.02
N TYR A 582 -38.68 27.29 -21.63
CA TYR A 582 -38.60 27.00 -23.06
C TYR A 582 -39.72 26.05 -23.51
N ASN A 583 -39.99 25.00 -22.75
CA ASN A 583 -41.06 24.04 -23.07
C ASN A 583 -42.48 24.64 -22.97
N GLN A 584 -42.66 25.77 -22.30
CA GLN A 584 -43.92 26.49 -22.17
C GLN A 584 -44.14 27.57 -23.25
N LEU A 585 -43.11 27.93 -24.02
CA LEU A 585 -43.18 28.93 -25.08
C LEU A 585 -43.82 28.38 -26.36
N ASP A 586 -44.58 29.24 -27.06
CA ASP A 586 -45.07 28.96 -28.41
C ASP A 586 -43.95 29.04 -29.46
N SER A 587 -44.21 28.59 -30.70
CA SER A 587 -43.19 28.54 -31.76
C SER A 587 -42.55 29.89 -32.05
N THR A 588 -43.34 30.96 -32.04
CA THR A 588 -42.88 32.33 -32.33
C THR A 588 -41.99 32.86 -31.21
N GLN A 589 -42.32 32.53 -29.96
CA GLN A 589 -41.55 32.91 -28.77
C GLN A 589 -40.22 32.16 -28.66
N LYS A 590 -40.18 30.89 -29.07
CA LYS A 590 -38.95 30.09 -29.13
C LYS A 590 -37.96 30.65 -30.15
N ASP A 591 -38.45 31.06 -31.33
CA ASP A 591 -37.61 31.64 -32.40
C ASP A 591 -36.94 32.95 -31.96
N VAL A 592 -37.66 33.80 -31.21
CA VAL A 592 -37.10 35.04 -30.63
C VAL A 592 -36.07 34.75 -29.54
N LEU A 593 -36.33 33.77 -28.67
CA LEU A 593 -35.39 33.40 -27.60
C LEU A 593 -34.07 32.86 -28.18
N ILE A 594 -34.15 31.97 -29.16
CA ILE A 594 -32.98 31.37 -29.84
C ILE A 594 -32.16 32.45 -30.57
N SER A 595 -32.81 33.46 -31.16
CA SER A 595 -32.12 34.57 -31.85
C SER A 595 -31.33 35.51 -30.93
N ASN A 596 -31.58 35.46 -29.61
CA ASN A 596 -30.94 36.31 -28.59
C ASN A 596 -29.87 35.58 -27.77
N ILE A 597 -29.66 34.27 -27.99
CA ILE A 597 -28.61 33.51 -27.31
C ILE A 597 -27.29 33.75 -28.04
N ASP A 598 -26.36 34.46 -27.38
CA ASP A 598 -24.98 34.57 -27.83
C ASP A 598 -24.23 33.26 -27.53
N CYS A 599 -24.22 32.37 -28.51
CA CYS A 599 -23.55 31.07 -28.41
C CYS A 599 -22.05 31.20 -28.08
N ASP A 600 -21.40 32.31 -28.44
CA ASP A 600 -19.96 32.49 -28.19
C ASP A 600 -19.68 32.81 -26.71
N GLN A 601 -20.61 33.47 -26.01
CA GLN A 601 -20.53 33.73 -24.57
C GLN A 601 -20.66 32.41 -23.78
N ILE A 602 -21.66 31.58 -24.09
CA ILE A 602 -21.91 30.29 -23.41
C ILE A 602 -20.75 29.31 -23.64
N ILE A 603 -20.21 29.27 -24.86
CA ILE A 603 -19.05 28.43 -25.18
C ILE A 603 -17.80 28.90 -24.42
N ASN A 604 -17.64 30.19 -24.17
CA ASN A 604 -16.50 30.72 -23.40
C ASN A 604 -16.65 30.48 -21.90
N ASP A 605 -17.87 30.55 -21.36
CA ASP A 605 -18.18 30.23 -19.96
C ASP A 605 -18.07 28.72 -19.68
N CYS A 606 -18.32 27.86 -20.69
CA CYS A 606 -18.13 26.40 -20.57
C CYS A 606 -16.68 25.92 -20.81
N LYS A 607 -15.76 26.78 -21.27
CA LYS A 607 -14.35 26.40 -21.52
C LYS A 607 -13.49 26.40 -20.25
N SER A 608 -13.97 26.95 -19.14
CA SER A 608 -13.23 26.95 -17.86
C SER A 608 -13.33 25.65 -17.09
N ASP A 609 -14.25 24.75 -17.45
CA ASP A 609 -14.43 23.47 -16.77
C ASP A 609 -14.40 22.30 -17.77
N HIS A 610 -13.48 21.38 -17.53
CA HIS A 610 -13.26 20.17 -18.35
C HIS A 610 -14.42 19.15 -18.29
N HIS A 611 -15.62 19.56 -17.86
CA HIS A 611 -16.73 18.66 -17.50
C HIS A 611 -17.88 18.61 -18.53
N CYS A 612 -17.72 19.20 -19.72
CA CYS A 612 -18.81 19.36 -20.71
C CYS A 612 -18.68 18.51 -21.99
N GLU A 613 -17.97 17.38 -21.98
CA GLU A 613 -17.97 16.48 -23.15
C GLU A 613 -19.24 15.62 -23.28
N ASN A 614 -19.99 15.40 -22.19
CA ASN A 614 -21.21 14.59 -22.24
C ASN A 614 -22.43 15.36 -22.81
N LEU A 615 -22.46 16.70 -22.74
CA LEU A 615 -23.49 17.54 -23.36
C LEU A 615 -23.30 17.70 -24.89
N LYS A 616 -22.06 17.61 -25.39
CA LYS A 616 -21.78 17.62 -26.85
C LYS A 616 -22.41 16.42 -27.58
N ASN A 617 -22.54 15.27 -26.90
CA ASN A 617 -23.08 14.05 -27.52
C ASN A 617 -24.62 14.00 -27.51
N GLU A 618 -25.29 14.66 -26.55
CA GLU A 618 -26.75 14.81 -26.56
C GLU A 618 -27.23 15.87 -27.57
N VAL A 619 -26.43 16.91 -27.85
CA VAL A 619 -26.74 17.90 -28.90
C VAL A 619 -26.46 17.33 -30.30
N ARG A 620 -25.41 16.52 -30.49
CA ARG A 620 -25.17 15.87 -31.79
C ARG A 620 -26.20 14.81 -32.18
N SER A 621 -26.84 14.17 -31.20
CA SER A 621 -27.90 13.17 -31.46
C SER A 621 -29.26 13.81 -31.79
N SER A 622 -29.49 15.07 -31.40
CA SER A 622 -30.66 15.84 -31.83
C SER A 622 -30.49 16.49 -33.21
N GLU A 623 -29.26 16.75 -33.67
CA GLU A 623 -28.98 17.24 -35.02
C GLU A 623 -29.01 16.17 -36.13
N ILE A 624 -28.94 14.88 -35.79
CA ILE A 624 -29.01 13.80 -36.78
C ILE A 624 -30.46 13.42 -37.11
N ASN A 625 -31.42 13.67 -36.20
CA ASN A 625 -32.85 13.39 -36.45
C ASN A 625 -33.60 14.53 -37.15
N SER A 626 -32.94 15.62 -37.54
CA SER A 626 -33.56 16.74 -38.27
C SER A 626 -33.07 16.88 -39.72
N LYS A 627 -32.36 15.88 -40.25
CA LYS A 627 -31.88 15.84 -41.65
C LYS A 627 -32.44 14.67 -42.48
N GLU A 628 -33.42 13.92 -41.98
CA GLU A 628 -34.21 12.96 -42.77
C GLU A 628 -35.72 13.23 -42.63
N GLU A 629 -36.18 14.34 -43.22
CA GLU A 629 -37.51 14.61 -43.79
C GLU A 629 -37.40 15.92 -44.59
#